data_AF-A0A485JHF8-F1
#
_entry.id   AF-A0A485JHF8-F1
#
_cell.length_a   1.000
_cell.length_b   1.000
_cell.length_c   1.000
_cell.angle_alpha   90.00
_cell.angle_beta   90.00
_cell.angle_gamma   90.00
#
_symmetry.space_group_name_H-M   'P 1'
#
loop_
_entity.id
_entity.type
_entity.pdbx_description
1 polymer ?
#
loop_
_entity_poly.entity_id
_entity_poly.type
_entity_poly.pdbx_seq_one_letter_code
_entity_poly.pdbx_strand_id
1 'polypeptide(L)' 'MKALARFGKAFGGYKMIDVPQPICGPEDVVIGN' A
#
# COMPACT_ATOMS: atom_id res chain seq x y z
N MET A 1 5.19 -3.46 5.74
CA MET A 1 3.74 -3.32 6.01
C MET A 1 2.96 -4.09 4.96
N LYS A 2 1.69 -4.43 5.22
CA LYS A 2 0.84 -5.11 4.24
C LYS A 2 -0.03 -4.10 3.51
N ALA A 3 -0.12 -4.23 2.19
CA ALA A 3 -0.98 -3.40 1.34
C ALA A 3 -1.87 -4.28 0.45
N LEU A 4 -3.11 -3.86 0.23
CA LEU A 4 -3.99 -4.51 -0.75
C LEU A 4 -3.64 -3.97 -2.13
N ALA A 5 -3.04 -4.80 -2.98
CA ALA A 5 -2.68 -4.43 -4.34
C ALA A 5 -3.60 -5.09 -5.36
N ARG A 6 -3.91 -4.36 -6.43
CA ARG A 6 -4.60 -4.89 -7.61
C ARG A 6 -3.62 -5.69 -8.47
N PHE A 7 -4.02 -6.87 -8.89
CA PHE A 7 -3.21 -7.81 -9.66
C PHE A 7 -4.04 -8.35 -10.84
N GLY A 8 -3.68 -8.01 -12.08
CA GLY A 8 -4.31 -8.56 -13.29
C GLY A 8 -5.42 -7.71 -13.94
N LYS A 9 -6.23 -8.38 -14.78
CA LYS A 9 -7.17 -7.80 -15.78
C LYS A 9 -8.37 -7.07 -15.13
N ALA A 10 -9.22 -6.47 -15.97
CA ALA A 10 -10.28 -5.53 -15.60
C ALA A 10 -11.23 -5.98 -14.46
N PHE A 11 -11.42 -7.29 -14.25
CA PHE A 11 -12.28 -7.85 -13.20
C PHE A 11 -11.56 -8.93 -12.38
N GLY A 12 -11.49 -8.73 -11.07
CA GLY A 12 -10.93 -9.68 -10.10
C GLY A 12 -9.40 -9.66 -9.98
N GLY A 13 -8.92 -9.81 -8.75
CA GLY A 13 -7.49 -9.92 -8.43
C GLY A 13 -7.04 -8.83 -7.47
N TYR A 14 -7.35 -9.01 -6.19
CA TYR A 14 -6.67 -8.26 -5.13
C TYR A 14 -5.87 -9.25 -4.30
N LYS A 15 -4.66 -8.85 -3.93
CA LYS A 15 -3.79 -9.64 -3.07
C LYS A 15 -3.14 -8.73 -2.04
N MET A 16 -2.99 -9.23 -0.82
CA MET A 16 -2.14 -8.59 0.17
C MET A 16 -0.68 -8.80 -0.22
N ILE A 17 0.07 -7.72 -0.34
CA ILE A 17 1.50 -7.73 -0.62
C ILE A 17 2.27 -7.09 0.53
N ASP A 18 3.51 -7.52 0.71
CA ASP A 18 4.45 -6.86 1.60
C ASP A 18 5.11 -5.70 0.86
N VAL A 19 5.08 -4.52 1.49
CA VAL A 19 5.69 -3.29 0.98
C VAL A 19 6.53 -2.63 2.08
N PRO A 20 7.57 -1.84 1.73
CA PRO A 20 8.31 -1.06 2.70
C PRO A 20 7.40 -0.06 3.43
N GLN A 21 7.83 0.40 4.61
CA GLN A 21 7.17 1.53 5.27
C GLN A 21 7.36 2.81 4.44
N PRO A 22 6.38 3.73 4.44
CA PRO A 22 6.50 5.00 3.74
C PRO A 22 7.57 5.87 4.40
N ILE A 23 8.24 6.69 3.58
CA ILE A 23 9.17 7.72 4.07
C ILE A 23 8.33 8.98 4.33
N CYS A 24 8.48 9.58 5.51
CA CYS A 24 7.79 10.82 5.87
C CYS A 24 8.71 12.01 5.54
N GLY A 25 8.33 12.84 4.58
CA GLY A 25 9.00 14.10 4.28
C GLY A 25 8.61 15.22 5.26
N PRO A 26 9.23 16.42 5.12
CA PRO A 26 9.00 17.56 6.02
C PRO A 26 7.55 18.07 6.05
N GLU A 27 6.80 17.88 4.96
CA GLU A 27 5.42 18.36 4.79
C GLU A 27 4.39 17.21 4.83
N ASP A 28 4.84 15.97 5.10
CA ASP A 28 3.98 14.79 5.06
C ASP A 28 3.49 14.41 6.46
N VAL A 29 2.37 13.69 6.51
CA VAL A 29 1.90 13.03 7.73
C VAL A 29 1.58 11.57 7.41
N VAL A 30 2.29 10.65 8.08
CA VAL A 30 1.97 9.22 8.03
C VAL A 30 0.93 8.92 9.11
N ILE A 31 -0.25 8.46 8.70
CA ILE A 31 -1.34 8.09 9.61
C ILE A 31 -1.30 6.59 9.84
N GLY A 32 -1.17 6.20 11.12
CA GLY A 32 -1.28 4.82 11.60
C GLY A 32 -2.21 4.75 12.81
N ASN A 33 -2.57 3.53 13.20
CA ASN A 33 -3.26 3.21 14.46
C ASN A 33 -2.25 2.62 15.45
#